data_AF-A0A956YWB2-F1
#
_entry.id   AF-A0A956YWB2-F1
#
_cell.length_a   1.000
_cell.length_b   1.000
_cell.length_c   1.000
_cell.angle_alpha   90.00
_cell.angle_beta   90.00
_cell.angle_gamma   90.00
#
_symmetry.space_group_name_H-M   'P 1'
#
loop_
_entity.id
_entity.type
_entity.pdbx_description
1 polymer ?
#
loop_
_entity_poly.entity_id
_entity_poly.type
_entity_poly.pdbx_seq_one_letter_code
_entity_poly.pdbx_strand_id
1 'polypeptide(L)'
;EKSFKRPKDGYFLRAESFYNVATYMDTTGYLAGYGGISLHARSHGEAFFSTLTDKLRGNGLYIFDEPEAALSPSRQMAALTAIHRLVQAESQFIIATHSPILMAYPHARILLLNDDGLTEVAYAETEHYNVTKDFLNNYPAMLRYLLDEDA
;
A
#
# COMPACT_ATOMS: atom_id res chain seq x y z
N GLU A 1 -33.62 -1.19 -10.93
CA GLU A 1 -32.73 -0.94 -9.78
C GLU A 1 -31.42 -1.68 -9.99
N LYS A 2 -30.26 -1.00 -10.02
CA LYS A 2 -28.96 -1.69 -10.03
C LYS A 2 -28.65 -2.09 -8.59
N SER A 3 -28.96 -3.33 -8.23
CA SER A 3 -28.46 -3.93 -6.99
C SER A 3 -26.94 -4.03 -7.09
N PHE A 4 -26.21 -3.20 -6.34
CA PHE A 4 -24.76 -3.32 -6.25
C PHE A 4 -24.43 -4.62 -5.51
N LYS A 5 -23.66 -5.52 -6.14
CA LYS A 5 -23.13 -6.71 -5.45
C LYS A 5 -22.34 -6.23 -4.24
N ARG A 6 -22.80 -6.59 -3.04
CA ARG A 6 -22.08 -6.30 -1.80
C ARG A 6 -20.80 -7.15 -1.75
N PRO A 7 -19.64 -6.56 -1.41
CA PRO A 7 -18.43 -7.31 -1.16
C PRO A 7 -18.66 -8.37 -0.09
N LYS A 8 -18.09 -9.56 -0.27
CA LYS A 8 -18.20 -10.67 0.69
C LYS A 8 -17.11 -10.63 1.76
N ASP A 9 -16.05 -9.85 1.51
CA ASP A 9 -14.91 -9.65 2.39
C ASP A 9 -14.56 -8.17 2.48
N GLY A 10 -13.95 -7.76 3.59
CA GLY A 10 -13.62 -6.37 3.87
C GLY A 10 -12.46 -6.26 4.83
N TYR A 11 -11.48 -5.42 4.49
CA TYR A 11 -10.31 -5.21 5.32
C TYR A 11 -9.83 -3.76 5.27
N PHE A 12 -9.61 -3.17 6.45
CA PHE A 12 -8.95 -1.88 6.59
C PHE A 12 -7.55 -2.09 7.15
N LEU A 13 -6.56 -1.51 6.50
CA LEU A 13 -5.17 -1.59 6.87
C LEU A 13 -4.62 -0.18 7.04
N ARG A 14 -4.00 0.08 8.18
CA ARG A 14 -3.18 1.27 8.42
C ARG A 14 -1.82 0.83 8.93
N ALA A 15 -0.75 1.27 8.28
CA ALA A 15 0.60 0.77 8.55
C ALA A 15 1.01 0.91 10.03
N GLU A 16 0.68 2.03 10.67
CA GLU A 16 0.97 2.27 12.10
C GLU A 16 0.12 1.41 13.05
N SER A 17 -1.12 1.08 12.66
CA SER A 17 -2.06 0.34 13.51
C SER A 17 -1.84 -1.17 13.50
N PHE A 18 -0.97 -1.66 12.61
CA PHE A 18 -0.73 -3.10 12.45
C PHE A 18 -0.16 -3.74 13.73
N TYR A 19 0.61 -3.00 14.52
CA TYR A 19 1.12 -3.46 15.82
C TYR A 19 -0.01 -3.68 16.84
N ASN A 20 -0.95 -2.74 16.94
CA ASN A 20 -2.09 -2.85 17.85
C ASN A 20 -2.99 -4.04 17.49
N VAL A 21 -3.18 -4.29 16.20
CA VAL A 21 -3.97 -5.44 15.71
C VAL A 21 -3.23 -6.75 15.99
N ALA A 22 -1.91 -6.82 15.75
CA ALA A 22 -1.10 -8.00 16.06
C ALA A 22 -1.13 -8.35 17.57
N THR A 23 -0.97 -7.35 18.45
CA THR A 23 -1.08 -7.53 19.91
C THR A 23 -2.49 -7.94 20.35
N TYR A 24 -3.52 -7.34 19.77
CA TYR A 24 -4.91 -7.71 20.05
C TYR A 24 -5.26 -9.13 19.54
N MET A 25 -4.67 -9.57 18.43
CA MET A 25 -4.94 -10.90 17.87
C MET A 25 -4.19 -12.02 18.58
N ASP A 26 -2.97 -11.77 19.07
CA ASP A 26 -2.24 -12.73 19.91
C ASP A 26 -2.94 -12.91 21.27
N THR A 27 -3.53 -11.85 21.82
CA THR A 27 -4.30 -11.93 23.07
C THR A 27 -5.67 -12.59 22.91
N THR A 28 -6.26 -12.61 21.70
CA THR A 28 -7.58 -13.20 21.43
C THR A 28 -7.54 -14.58 20.76
N GLY A 29 -6.36 -15.08 20.35
CA GLY A 29 -6.16 -16.42 19.81
C GLY A 29 -6.62 -16.61 18.35
N TYR A 30 -6.92 -15.53 17.61
CA TYR A 30 -7.47 -15.58 16.25
C TYR A 30 -6.41 -15.69 15.15
N LEU A 31 -5.45 -16.60 15.31
CA LEU A 31 -4.27 -16.76 14.43
C LEU A 31 -4.55 -17.51 13.11
N ALA A 32 -5.66 -18.25 13.03
CA ALA A 32 -5.98 -19.09 11.88
C ALA A 32 -6.14 -18.32 10.55
N GLY A 33 -6.45 -17.01 10.62
CA GLY A 33 -6.63 -16.16 9.45
C GLY A 33 -5.32 -15.60 8.85
N TYR A 34 -4.17 -15.79 9.49
CA TYR A 34 -2.88 -15.20 9.09
C TYR A 34 -1.78 -16.27 8.90
N GLY A 35 -2.19 -17.50 8.60
CA GLY A 35 -1.27 -18.62 8.43
C GLY A 35 -0.81 -19.29 9.74
N GLY A 36 -1.46 -18.99 10.88
CA GLY A 36 -1.28 -19.75 12.13
C GLY A 36 0.00 -19.47 12.91
N ILE A 37 0.77 -18.45 12.54
CA ILE A 37 2.01 -18.05 13.22
C ILE A 37 1.77 -16.70 13.91
N SER A 38 2.25 -16.54 15.15
CA SER A 38 2.14 -15.28 15.91
C SER A 38 2.66 -14.11 15.07
N LEU A 39 1.83 -13.07 14.95
CA LEU A 39 2.16 -11.84 14.22
C LEU A 39 3.25 -11.05 14.95
N HIS A 40 3.47 -11.29 16.25
CA HIS A 40 4.53 -10.69 17.06
C HIS A 40 5.94 -11.21 16.72
N ALA A 41 6.06 -12.43 16.18
CA ALA A 41 7.35 -13.01 15.80
C ALA A 41 7.80 -12.62 14.38
N ARG A 42 6.99 -11.85 13.65
CA ARG A 42 7.22 -11.47 12.25
C ARG A 42 7.61 -10.00 12.13
N SER A 43 8.41 -9.68 11.12
CA SER A 43 8.68 -8.28 10.77
C SER A 43 7.40 -7.60 10.26
N HIS A 44 7.29 -6.27 10.42
CA HIS A 44 6.15 -5.47 9.95
C HIS A 44 5.73 -5.80 8.51
N GLY A 45 6.69 -5.94 7.60
CA GLY A 45 6.41 -6.28 6.21
C GLY A 45 5.99 -7.74 5.96
N GLU A 46 6.33 -8.69 6.83
CA GLU A 46 5.88 -10.09 6.71
C GLU A 46 4.43 -10.26 7.16
N ALA A 47 4.03 -9.54 8.22
CA ALA A 47 2.68 -9.55 8.74
C ALA A 47 1.70 -8.90 7.73
N PHE A 48 2.12 -7.80 7.11
CA PHE A 48 1.43 -7.22 5.96
C PHE A 48 1.29 -8.23 4.82
N PHE A 49 2.38 -8.93 4.48
CA PHE A 49 2.36 -9.91 3.39
C PHE A 49 1.39 -11.06 3.67
N SER A 50 1.38 -11.61 4.89
CA SER A 50 0.40 -12.65 5.26
C SER A 50 -1.04 -12.16 5.22
N THR A 51 -1.27 -10.86 5.41
CA THR A 51 -2.61 -10.29 5.21
C THR A 51 -2.99 -10.42 3.74
N LEU A 52 -2.14 -9.91 2.84
CA LEU A 52 -2.37 -9.97 1.41
C LEU A 52 -2.49 -11.39 0.85
N THR A 53 -1.72 -12.35 1.36
CA THR A 53 -1.66 -13.71 0.81
C THR A 53 -2.61 -14.69 1.48
N ASP A 54 -2.85 -14.56 2.79
CA ASP A 54 -3.53 -15.59 3.58
C ASP A 54 -4.88 -15.12 4.13
N LYS A 55 -4.98 -13.83 4.49
CA LYS A 55 -6.19 -13.27 5.11
C LYS A 55 -7.25 -12.89 4.08
N LEU A 56 -6.84 -12.18 3.03
CA LEU A 56 -7.76 -11.67 2.01
C LEU A 56 -8.15 -12.80 1.05
N ARG A 57 -9.46 -13.02 0.87
CA ARG A 57 -9.95 -14.20 0.13
C ARG A 57 -10.53 -13.92 -1.27
N GLY A 58 -10.58 -12.66 -1.68
CA GLY A 58 -11.17 -12.25 -2.95
C GLY A 58 -12.61 -11.77 -2.81
N ASN A 59 -13.17 -11.15 -3.86
CA ASN A 59 -14.53 -10.59 -3.89
C ASN A 59 -14.80 -9.63 -2.71
N GLY A 60 -13.78 -8.84 -2.38
CA GLY A 60 -13.75 -7.96 -1.21
C GLY A 60 -13.44 -6.51 -1.56
N LEU A 61 -13.72 -5.61 -0.61
CA LEU A 61 -13.27 -4.22 -0.65
C LEU A 61 -12.20 -4.01 0.40
N TYR A 62 -11.01 -3.62 -0.04
CA TYR A 62 -9.86 -3.43 0.84
C TYR A 62 -9.39 -1.97 0.79
N ILE A 63 -9.20 -1.38 1.96
CA ILE A 63 -8.79 0.03 2.10
C ILE A 63 -7.47 0.05 2.85
N PHE A 64 -6.42 0.52 2.17
CA PHE A 64 -5.06 0.57 2.71
C PHE A 64 -4.61 2.02 2.85
N ASP A 65 -3.98 2.32 3.99
CA ASP A 65 -3.44 3.62 4.35
C ASP A 65 -1.93 3.48 4.60
N GLU A 66 -1.16 4.11 3.73
CA GLU A 66 0.31 4.14 3.68
C GLU A 66 0.99 2.76 3.80
N PRO A 67 0.59 1.74 3.02
CA PRO A 67 1.13 0.38 3.15
C PRO A 67 2.65 0.29 2.93
N GLU A 68 3.25 1.24 2.21
CA GLU A 68 4.69 1.32 1.97
C GLU A 68 5.53 1.59 3.21
N ALA A 69 4.97 2.20 4.27
CA ALA A 69 5.72 2.53 5.49
C ALA A 69 6.30 1.27 6.16
N ALA A 70 5.69 0.10 5.94
CA ALA A 70 6.15 -1.19 6.46
C ALA A 70 6.98 -2.01 5.44
N LEU A 71 7.25 -1.49 4.23
CA LEU A 71 7.76 -2.27 3.09
C LEU A 71 8.97 -1.62 2.43
N SER A 72 10.02 -2.42 2.25
CA SER A 72 11.11 -2.09 1.33
C SER A 72 10.61 -2.03 -0.12
N PRO A 73 11.32 -1.34 -1.05
CA PRO A 73 10.93 -1.25 -2.46
C PRO A 73 10.64 -2.62 -3.10
N SER A 74 11.49 -3.62 -2.84
CA SER A 74 11.29 -4.99 -3.32
C SER A 74 10.02 -5.63 -2.77
N ARG A 75 9.67 -5.37 -1.51
CA ARG A 75 8.42 -5.84 -0.92
C ARG A 75 7.20 -5.10 -1.47
N GLN A 76 7.32 -3.83 -1.85
CA GLN A 76 6.25 -3.10 -2.54
C GLN A 76 5.97 -3.69 -3.94
N MET A 77 7.00 -4.07 -4.70
CA MET A 77 6.84 -4.79 -5.97
C MET A 77 6.14 -6.14 -5.79
N ALA A 78 6.51 -6.88 -4.74
CA ALA A 78 5.83 -8.12 -4.41
C ALA A 78 4.36 -7.88 -3.99
N ALA A 79 4.09 -6.79 -3.25
CA ALA A 79 2.73 -6.40 -2.86
C ALA A 79 1.85 -6.11 -4.07
N LEU A 80 2.37 -5.41 -5.10
CA LEU A 80 1.66 -5.22 -6.38
C LEU A 80 1.23 -6.54 -7.01
N THR A 81 2.09 -7.56 -6.96
CA THR A 81 1.76 -8.89 -7.48
C THR A 81 0.60 -9.54 -6.71
N ALA A 82 0.61 -9.43 -5.38
CA ALA A 82 -0.47 -9.96 -4.55
C ALA A 82 -1.78 -9.19 -4.73
N ILE A 83 -1.72 -7.86 -4.77
CA ILE A 83 -2.86 -6.98 -5.07
C ILE A 83 -3.45 -7.34 -6.44
N HIS A 84 -2.61 -7.51 -7.47
CA HIS A 84 -3.06 -7.88 -8.80
C HIS A 84 -3.87 -9.18 -8.80
N ARG A 85 -3.40 -10.21 -8.08
CA ARG A 85 -4.13 -11.49 -7.93
C ARG A 85 -5.50 -11.30 -7.28
N LEU A 86 -5.59 -10.47 -6.24
CA LEU A 86 -6.85 -10.18 -5.54
C LEU A 86 -7.82 -9.39 -6.42
N VAL A 87 -7.31 -8.43 -7.22
CA VAL A 87 -8.10 -7.70 -8.21
C VAL A 87 -8.66 -8.64 -9.27
N GLN A 88 -7.85 -9.57 -9.78
CA GLN A 88 -8.32 -10.63 -10.70
C GLN A 88 -9.37 -11.54 -10.04
N ALA A 89 -9.33 -11.69 -8.71
CA ALA A 89 -10.34 -12.38 -7.92
C ALA A 89 -11.52 -11.48 -7.51
N GLU A 90 -11.91 -10.53 -8.36
CA GLU A 90 -13.03 -9.59 -8.17
C GLU A 90 -12.92 -8.68 -6.93
N SER A 91 -11.71 -8.42 -6.43
CA SER A 91 -11.52 -7.47 -5.31
C SER A 91 -11.31 -6.04 -5.78
N GLN A 92 -11.69 -5.11 -4.92
CA GLN A 92 -11.49 -3.67 -5.10
C GLN A 92 -10.53 -3.15 -4.04
N PHE A 93 -9.68 -2.21 -4.44
CA PHE A 93 -8.72 -1.56 -3.57
C PHE A 93 -8.90 -0.05 -3.60
N ILE A 94 -8.84 0.57 -2.43
CA ILE A 94 -8.63 2.00 -2.24
C ILE A 94 -7.34 2.12 -1.44
N ILE A 95 -6.33 2.79 -2.00
CA ILE A 95 -5.01 2.88 -1.38
C ILE A 95 -4.62 4.34 -1.28
N ALA A 96 -4.41 4.84 -0.06
CA ALA A 96 -3.68 6.07 0.19
C ALA A 96 -2.19 5.73 0.26
N THR A 97 -1.37 6.37 -0.58
CA THR A 97 0.06 6.05 -0.70
C THR A 97 0.86 7.24 -1.22
N HIS A 98 2.10 7.32 -0.76
CA HIS A 98 3.19 8.16 -1.23
C HIS A 98 4.19 7.36 -2.09
N SER A 99 3.99 6.04 -2.25
CA SER A 99 4.90 5.20 -3.01
C SER A 99 4.68 5.34 -4.53
N PRO A 100 5.67 5.83 -5.31
CA PRO A 100 5.58 5.79 -6.76
C PRO A 100 5.52 4.35 -7.30
N ILE A 101 6.05 3.37 -6.57
CA ILE A 101 5.98 1.96 -6.96
C ILE A 101 4.53 1.48 -6.91
N LEU A 102 3.81 1.75 -5.81
CA LEU A 102 2.41 1.31 -5.68
C LEU A 102 1.48 2.07 -6.64
N MET A 103 1.70 3.37 -6.84
CA MET A 103 0.96 4.18 -7.80
C MET A 103 1.10 3.68 -9.25
N ALA A 104 2.19 2.98 -9.58
CA ALA A 104 2.42 2.43 -10.91
C ALA A 104 1.52 1.23 -11.28
N TYR A 105 0.58 0.82 -10.41
CA TYR A 105 -0.34 -0.27 -10.71
C TYR A 105 -1.13 0.01 -12.02
N PRO A 106 -1.17 -0.94 -12.97
CA PRO A 106 -1.79 -0.70 -14.27
C PRO A 106 -3.30 -0.48 -14.13
N HIS A 107 -3.81 0.50 -14.89
CA HIS A 107 -5.24 0.89 -14.89
C HIS A 107 -5.75 1.41 -13.54
N ALA A 108 -4.88 1.76 -12.60
CA ALA A 108 -5.28 2.47 -11.38
C ALA A 108 -5.83 3.85 -11.75
N ARG A 109 -6.90 4.25 -11.06
CA ARG A 109 -7.32 5.64 -11.01
C ARG A 109 -6.53 6.33 -9.90
N ILE A 110 -5.69 7.29 -10.26
CA ILE A 110 -4.88 8.04 -9.30
C ILE A 110 -5.60 9.34 -9.02
N LEU A 111 -5.96 9.55 -7.75
CA LEU A 111 -6.58 10.77 -7.28
C LEU A 111 -5.56 11.52 -6.43
N LEU A 112 -5.19 12.71 -6.86
CA LEU A 112 -4.38 13.65 -6.09
C LEU A 112 -5.30 14.45 -5.17
N LEU A 113 -4.97 14.47 -3.88
CA LEU A 113 -5.61 15.32 -2.89
C LEU A 113 -4.81 16.62 -2.79
N ASN A 114 -5.42 17.74 -3.13
CA ASN A 114 -4.84 19.08 -3.12
C ASN A 114 -5.78 20.06 -2.40
N ASP A 115 -5.34 21.30 -2.20
CA ASP A 115 -6.12 22.32 -1.48
C ASP A 115 -7.50 22.59 -2.12
N ASP A 116 -7.62 22.37 -3.43
CA ASP A 116 -8.85 22.52 -4.21
C ASP A 116 -9.73 21.25 -4.21
N GLY A 117 -9.29 20.14 -3.60
CA GLY A 117 -10.07 18.91 -3.43
C GLY A 117 -9.40 17.65 -3.99
N LEU A 118 -10.19 16.84 -4.71
CA LEU A 118 -9.73 15.59 -5.34
C LEU A 118 -9.69 15.76 -6.85
N THR A 119 -8.52 15.56 -7.46
CA THR A 119 -8.33 15.63 -8.92
C THR A 119 -7.72 14.34 -9.45
N GLU A 120 -8.28 13.79 -10.53
CA GLU A 120 -7.68 12.64 -11.21
C GLU A 120 -6.46 13.09 -12.02
N VAL A 121 -5.34 12.39 -11.86
CA VAL A 121 -4.05 12.72 -12.51
C VAL A 121 -3.43 11.46 -13.11
N ALA A 122 -2.60 11.62 -14.14
CA ALA A 122 -1.80 10.51 -14.64
C ALA A 122 -0.64 10.20 -13.68
N TYR A 123 -0.16 8.95 -13.69
CA TYR A 123 0.98 8.53 -12.88
C TYR A 123 2.21 9.43 -13.05
N ALA A 124 2.54 9.77 -14.30
CA ALA A 124 3.69 10.61 -14.63
C ALA A 124 3.52 12.09 -14.25
N GLU A 125 2.31 12.51 -13.90
CA GLU A 125 2.01 13.88 -13.44
C GLU A 125 2.12 13.99 -11.91
N THR A 126 2.21 12.87 -11.20
CA THR A 126 2.35 12.88 -9.74
C THR A 126 3.71 13.46 -9.32
N GLU A 127 3.71 14.25 -8.25
CA GLU A 127 4.95 14.78 -7.67
C GLU A 127 5.90 13.65 -7.28
N HIS A 128 5.37 12.61 -6.61
CA HIS A 128 6.14 11.45 -6.16
C HIS A 128 6.88 10.76 -7.31
N TYR A 129 6.25 10.62 -8.48
CA TYR A 129 6.93 10.09 -9.67
C TYR A 129 8.06 11.00 -10.13
N ASN A 130 7.79 12.29 -10.31
CA ASN A 130 8.75 13.24 -10.88
C ASN A 130 9.95 13.44 -9.95
N VAL A 131 9.72 13.73 -8.67
CA VAL A 131 10.78 13.92 -7.67
C VAL A 131 11.65 12.67 -7.55
N THR A 132 11.03 11.48 -7.43
CA THR A 132 11.79 10.23 -7.30
C THR A 132 12.60 9.93 -8.55
N LYS A 133 12.02 10.12 -9.74
CA LYS A 133 12.71 9.90 -11.02
C LYS A 133 13.89 10.85 -11.18
N ASP A 134 13.71 12.13 -10.91
CA ASP A 134 14.75 13.14 -11.07
C ASP A 134 15.89 12.92 -10.07
N PHE A 135 15.55 12.59 -8.81
CA PHE A 135 16.53 12.22 -7.81
C PHE A 135 17.33 10.99 -8.24
N LEU A 136 16.68 9.90 -8.63
CA LEU A 136 17.40 8.68 -9.03
C LEU A 136 18.29 8.88 -10.27
N ASN A 137 17.88 9.75 -11.20
CA ASN A 137 18.66 10.03 -12.42
C ASN A 137 19.81 11.02 -12.20
N ASN A 138 19.72 11.91 -11.21
CA ASN A 138 20.66 13.01 -11.03
C ASN A 138 21.05 13.28 -9.56
N TYR A 139 21.04 12.25 -8.71
CA TYR A 139 21.27 12.41 -7.27
C TYR A 139 22.58 13.14 -6.92
N PRO A 140 23.73 12.99 -7.62
CA PRO A 140 24.97 13.67 -7.21
C PRO A 140 24.91 15.19 -7.42
N ALA A 141 24.20 15.67 -8.45
CA ALA A 141 24.02 17.11 -8.65
C ALA A 141 22.97 17.67 -7.70
N MET A 142 21.87 16.95 -7.48
CA MET A 142 20.84 17.35 -6.52
C MET A 142 21.39 17.41 -5.10
N LEU A 143 22.16 16.41 -4.65
CA LEU A 143 22.78 16.42 -3.32
C LEU A 143 23.77 17.57 -3.15
N ARG A 144 24.54 17.92 -4.19
CA ARG A 144 25.41 19.09 -4.13
C ARG A 144 24.61 20.37 -3.91
N TYR A 145 23.54 20.58 -4.67
CA TYR A 145 22.69 21.77 -4.52
C TYR A 145 21.95 21.82 -3.18
N LEU A 146 21.41 20.69 -2.72
CA LEU A 146 20.62 20.61 -1.49
C LEU A 146 21.45 20.71 -0.20
N LEU A 147 22.74 20.35 -0.26
CA LEU A 147 23.64 20.31 0.89
C LEU A 147 24.71 21.40 0.83
N ASP A 148 24.65 22.31 -0.15
CA ASP A 148 25.53 23.48 -0.20
C ASP A 148 25.10 24.47 0.89
N GLU A 149 25.90 24.60 1.95
CA GLU A 149 25.58 25.49 3.08
C GLU A 149 25.74 26.99 2.73
N ASP A 150 26.32 27.29 1.55
CA ASP A 150 26.61 28.64 1.05
C ASP A 150 25.69 29.08 -0.12
N ALA A 151 24.63 28.33 -0.44
CA ALA A 151 23.66 28.64 -1.51
C ALA A 151 22.49 29.54 -1.06
#